data_AF-A0A9D9W7G0-F1
#
_entry.id   AF-A0A9D9W7G0-F1
#
_cell.length_a   1.000
_cell.length_b   1.000
_cell.length_c   1.000
_cell.angle_alpha   90.00
_cell.angle_beta   90.00
_cell.angle_gamma   90.00
#
_symmetry.space_group_name_H-M   'P 1'
#
loop_
_entity.id
_entity.type
_entity.pdbx_description
1 polymer ?
#
loop_
_entity_poly.entity_id
_entity_poly.type
_entity_poly.pdbx_seq_one_letter_code
_entity_poly.pdbx_strand_id
1 'polypeptide(L)'
;MEVIFAYCLEMNLLLGAIFLITGWITNIFPPKKINHLYGYRTTRSMKNQSNWDLAQRISTQKMIQGSLVIIAFGFLKSVVTLNAVAEVWIEVLSTIGVVIYIFYSTENELKKKDTPCQ
;
A
#
# COMPACT_ATOMS: atom_id res chain seq x y z
N MET A 1 -10.29 -17.69 -22.31
CA MET A 1 -10.03 -17.80 -20.86
C MET A 1 -8.56 -17.52 -20.55
N GLU A 2 -7.60 -18.14 -21.26
CA GLU A 2 -6.16 -17.88 -21.06
C GLU A 2 -5.71 -16.44 -21.32
N VAL A 3 -6.27 -15.79 -22.35
CA VAL A 3 -5.98 -14.38 -22.65
C VAL A 3 -6.36 -13.45 -21.48
N ILE A 4 -7.47 -13.74 -20.79
CA ILE A 4 -7.91 -12.95 -19.62
C ILE A 4 -6.90 -13.10 -18.48
N PHE A 5 -6.42 -14.32 -18.23
CA PHE A 5 -5.42 -14.58 -17.20
C PHE A 5 -4.07 -13.91 -17.49
N ALA A 6 -3.65 -13.86 -18.77
CA ALA A 6 -2.44 -13.14 -19.16
C ALA A 6 -2.55 -11.63 -18.88
N TYR A 7 -3.67 -10.99 -19.24
CA TYR A 7 -3.88 -9.57 -18.97
C TYR A 7 -3.99 -9.24 -17.49
N CYS A 8 -4.68 -10.07 -16.69
CA CYS A 8 -4.79 -9.86 -15.24
C CYS A 8 -3.42 -9.76 -14.54
N LEU A 9 -2.44 -10.49 -15.05
CA LEU A 9 -1.09 -10.56 -14.49
C LEU A 9 -0.26 -9.30 -14.77
N GLU A 10 -0.35 -8.76 -15.99
CA GLU A 10 0.29 -7.48 -16.34
C GLU A 10 -0.27 -6.31 -15.52
N MET A 11 -1.54 -6.42 -15.09
CA MET A 11 -2.20 -5.41 -14.26
C MET A 11 -1.59 -5.32 -12.85
N ASN A 12 -1.03 -6.40 -12.30
CA ASN A 12 -0.38 -6.32 -10.98
C ASN A 12 0.95 -5.58 -11.01
N LEU A 13 1.74 -5.76 -12.07
CA LEU A 13 2.94 -4.94 -12.30
C LEU A 13 2.56 -3.46 -12.46
N LEU A 14 1.50 -3.17 -13.22
CA LEU A 14 0.97 -1.82 -13.36
C LEU A 14 0.50 -1.26 -12.02
N LEU A 15 -0.24 -2.03 -11.22
CA LEU A 15 -0.73 -1.62 -9.91
C LEU A 15 0.41 -1.33 -8.94
N GLY A 16 1.41 -2.22 -8.90
CA GLY A 16 2.63 -2.04 -8.12
C GLY A 16 3.38 -0.78 -8.53
N ALA A 17 3.52 -0.52 -9.84
CA ALA A 17 4.13 0.71 -10.34
C ALA A 17 3.34 1.96 -9.94
N ILE A 18 2.00 1.93 -10.02
CA ILE A 18 1.14 3.03 -9.57
C ILE A 18 1.34 3.30 -8.07
N PHE A 19 1.37 2.27 -7.24
CA PHE A 19 1.57 2.42 -5.79
C PHE A 19 2.97 2.96 -5.48
N LEU A 20 3.99 2.50 -6.21
CA LEU A 20 5.37 2.96 -6.05
C LEU A 20 5.51 4.43 -6.44
N ILE A 21 4.99 4.83 -7.60
CA ILE A 21 5.01 6.21 -8.08
C ILE A 21 4.21 7.12 -7.14
N THR A 22 3.00 6.70 -6.75
CA THR A 22 2.17 7.45 -5.80
C THR A 22 2.89 7.61 -4.47
N GLY A 23 3.51 6.54 -3.95
CA GLY A 23 4.29 6.58 -2.72
C GLY A 23 5.48 7.51 -2.82
N TRP A 24 6.15 7.53 -3.97
CA TRP A 24 7.27 8.43 -4.17
C TRP A 24 6.82 9.89 -4.25
N ILE A 25 5.72 10.18 -4.96
CA ILE A 25 5.12 11.52 -5.03
C ILE A 25 4.70 11.98 -3.64
N THR A 26 4.01 11.15 -2.86
CA THR A 26 3.59 11.52 -1.49
C THR A 26 4.77 11.66 -0.54
N ASN A 27 5.89 10.98 -0.79
CA ASN A 27 7.12 11.12 -0.01
C ASN A 27 7.83 12.45 -0.28
N ILE A 28 7.87 12.88 -1.54
CA ILE A 28 8.49 14.15 -1.96
C ILE A 28 7.57 15.34 -1.62
N PHE A 29 6.25 15.16 -1.83
CA PHE A 29 5.23 16.19 -1.65
C PHE A 29 4.16 15.74 -0.64
N PRO A 30 4.54 15.51 0.65
CA PRO A 30 3.57 15.12 1.66
C PRO A 30 2.59 16.28 1.92
N PRO A 31 1.31 15.97 2.22
CA PRO A 31 0.36 17.02 2.59
C PRO A 31 0.79 17.65 3.92
N LYS A 32 1.16 18.93 3.88
CA LYS A 32 1.70 19.68 5.05
C LYS A 32 0.63 20.11 6.06
N LYS A 33 -0.65 20.01 5.70
CA LYS A 33 -1.80 20.37 6.52
C LYS A 33 -2.87 19.32 6.36
N ILE A 34 -3.70 19.14 7.37
CA ILE A 34 -4.88 18.27 7.32
C ILE A 34 -5.72 18.65 6.09
N ASN A 35 -5.92 17.69 5.20
CA ASN A 35 -6.60 17.87 3.92
C ASN A 35 -7.63 16.75 3.72
N HIS A 36 -8.86 17.10 3.35
CA HIS A 36 -9.93 16.13 3.15
C HIS A 36 -9.89 15.43 1.80
N LEU A 37 -9.04 15.84 0.86
CA LEU A 37 -8.92 15.29 -0.50
C LEU A 37 -7.60 14.55 -0.75
N TYR A 38 -6.55 14.82 0.03
CA TYR A 38 -5.20 14.27 -0.22
C TYR A 38 -4.55 13.74 1.05
N GLY A 39 -3.83 12.63 0.92
CA GLY A 39 -3.13 11.95 2.01
C GLY A 39 -3.94 10.83 2.68
N TYR A 40 -3.33 10.24 3.71
CA TYR A 40 -3.92 9.21 4.57
C TYR A 40 -4.92 9.85 5.56
N ARG A 41 -6.20 9.50 5.44
CA ARG A 41 -7.34 10.24 6.05
C ARG A 41 -8.22 9.33 6.90
N THR A 42 -7.72 8.93 8.06
CA THR A 42 -8.52 8.29 9.12
C THR A 42 -8.82 9.25 10.26
N THR A 43 -9.84 8.96 11.07
CA THR A 43 -10.22 9.80 12.24
C THR A 43 -9.04 10.06 13.17
N ARG A 44 -8.18 9.06 13.42
CA ARG A 44 -6.98 9.23 14.27
C ARG A 44 -5.91 10.10 13.62
N SER A 45 -5.67 9.92 12.32
CA SER A 45 -4.68 10.71 11.58
C SER A 45 -5.05 12.19 11.51
N MET A 46 -6.35 12.51 11.38
CA MET A 46 -6.85 13.88 11.24
C MET A 46 -7.12 14.58 12.59
N LYS A 47 -6.81 13.94 13.72
CA LYS A 47 -7.07 14.48 15.07
C LYS A 47 -6.30 15.77 15.36
N ASN A 48 -5.04 15.84 14.94
CA ASN A 48 -4.18 17.02 15.08
C ASN A 48 -3.02 16.95 14.06
N GLN A 49 -2.31 18.07 13.88
CA GLN A 49 -1.22 18.15 12.89
C GLN A 49 -0.09 17.14 13.15
N SER A 50 0.22 16.86 14.42
CA SER A 50 1.28 15.91 14.77
C SER A 50 0.93 14.47 14.38
N ASN A 51 -0.35 14.07 14.53
CA ASN A 51 -0.84 12.77 14.07
C ASN A 51 -0.91 12.72 12.54
N TRP A 52 -1.31 13.82 11.92
CA TRP A 52 -1.35 13.95 10.46
C TRP A 52 0.04 13.71 9.86
N ASP A 53 1.05 14.44 10.31
CA ASP A 53 2.42 14.34 9.79
C ASP A 53 2.99 12.92 9.96
N LEU A 54 2.73 12.31 11.12
CA LEU A 54 3.14 10.94 11.41
C LEU A 54 2.47 9.93 10.47
N ALA A 55 1.15 10.05 10.27
CA ALA A 55 0.38 9.17 9.42
C ALA A 55 0.84 9.25 7.97
N GLN A 56 1.08 10.45 7.44
CA GLN A 56 1.57 10.63 6.08
C GLN A 56 2.94 9.97 5.88
N ARG A 57 3.85 10.13 6.83
CA ARG A 57 5.18 9.51 6.78
C ARG A 57 5.10 7.99 6.78
N ILE A 58 4.37 7.40 7.72
CA ILE A 58 4.31 5.94 7.88
C ILE A 58 3.57 5.32 6.70
N SER A 59 2.37 5.81 6.36
CA SER A 59 1.58 5.25 5.27
C SER A 59 2.34 5.30 3.94
N THR A 60 3.04 6.39 3.66
CA THR A 60 3.89 6.52 2.47
C THR A 60 5.03 5.50 2.45
N GLN A 61 5.76 5.36 3.56
CA GLN A 61 6.82 4.36 3.68
C GLN A 61 6.29 2.93 3.48
N LYS A 62 5.12 2.61 4.06
CA LYS A 62 4.49 1.30 3.93
C LYS A 62 3.94 1.04 2.53
N MET A 63 3.44 2.06 1.87
CA MET A 63 2.98 1.98 0.48
C MET A 63 4.15 1.68 -0.47
N ILE A 64 5.29 2.35 -0.30
CA ILE A 64 6.50 2.04 -1.08
C ILE A 64 6.95 0.61 -0.81
N GLN A 65 7.07 0.19 0.45
CA GLN A 65 7.45 -1.19 0.81
C GLN A 65 6.49 -2.22 0.20
N GLY A 66 5.19 -2.00 0.34
CA GLY A 66 4.16 -2.88 -0.21
C GLY A 66 4.15 -2.94 -1.73
N SER A 67 4.42 -1.82 -2.41
CA SER A 67 4.52 -1.79 -3.87
C SER A 67 5.66 -2.65 -4.41
N LEU A 68 6.81 -2.68 -3.73
CA LEU A 68 7.93 -3.56 -4.09
C LEU A 68 7.56 -5.03 -3.93
N VAL A 69 6.76 -5.36 -2.91
CA VAL A 69 6.23 -6.73 -2.71
C VAL A 69 5.27 -7.13 -3.84
N ILE A 70 4.33 -6.25 -4.22
CA ILE A 70 3.40 -6.51 -5.34
C ILE A 70 4.18 -6.73 -6.64
N ILE A 71 5.16 -5.87 -6.92
CA ILE A 71 6.01 -6.00 -8.11
C ILE A 71 6.77 -7.33 -8.09
N ALA A 72 7.33 -7.73 -6.94
CA ALA A 72 8.02 -9.01 -6.81
C ALA A 72 7.10 -10.20 -7.09
N PHE A 73 5.84 -10.17 -6.62
CA PHE A 73 4.85 -11.19 -6.96
C PHE A 73 4.48 -11.19 -8.45
N GLY A 74 4.38 -10.02 -9.09
CA GLY A 74 4.17 -9.94 -10.54
C GLY A 74 5.30 -10.59 -11.35
N PHE A 75 6.54 -10.53 -10.87
CA PHE A 75 7.68 -11.24 -11.49
C PHE A 75 7.74 -12.74 -11.14
N LEU A 76 7.04 -13.21 -10.11
CA LEU A 76 7.12 -14.60 -9.65
C LEU A 76 6.71 -15.61 -10.74
N LYS A 77 5.76 -15.26 -11.61
CA LYS A 77 5.36 -16.07 -12.77
C LYS A 77 6.52 -16.35 -13.73
N SER A 78 7.44 -15.41 -13.89
CA SER A 78 8.60 -15.60 -14.80
C SER A 78 9.54 -16.71 -14.33
N VAL A 79 9.46 -17.07 -13.04
CA VAL A 79 10.37 -18.04 -12.40
C VAL A 79 9.63 -19.32 -12.01
N VAL A 80 8.34 -19.24 -11.65
CA VAL A 80 7.55 -20.36 -11.14
C VAL A 80 6.35 -20.61 -12.05
N THR A 81 6.17 -21.86 -12.46
CA THR A 81 4.99 -22.29 -13.24
C THR A 81 3.89 -22.74 -12.28
N LEU A 82 2.82 -21.95 -12.18
CA LEU A 82 1.62 -22.29 -11.42
C LEU A 82 0.44 -22.44 -12.38
N ASN A 83 -0.69 -22.97 -11.89
CA ASN A 83 -1.92 -22.91 -12.68
C ASN A 83 -2.49 -21.49 -12.65
N ALA A 84 -3.17 -21.08 -13.74
CA ALA A 84 -3.66 -19.72 -13.90
C ALA A 84 -4.59 -19.24 -12.77
N VAL A 85 -5.37 -20.16 -12.18
CA VAL A 85 -6.28 -19.85 -11.07
C VAL A 85 -5.50 -19.48 -9.81
N ALA A 86 -4.47 -20.26 -9.46
CA ALA A 86 -3.63 -20.01 -8.29
C ALA A 86 -2.86 -18.71 -8.41
N GLU A 87 -2.32 -18.38 -9.60
CA GLU A 87 -1.62 -17.12 -9.86
C GLU A 87 -2.51 -15.92 -9.54
N VAL A 88 -3.72 -15.88 -10.11
CA VAL A 88 -4.68 -14.79 -9.86
C VAL A 88 -5.00 -14.63 -8.38
N TRP A 89 -5.25 -15.75 -7.67
CA TRP A 89 -5.58 -15.67 -6.25
C TRP A 89 -4.40 -15.20 -5.40
N ILE A 90 -3.18 -15.65 -5.69
CA ILE A 90 -1.97 -15.18 -5.00
C ILE A 90 -1.83 -13.66 -5.15
N GLU A 91 -2.00 -13.16 -6.37
CA GLU A 91 -1.87 -11.73 -6.65
C GLU A 91 -2.96 -10.89 -5.97
N VAL A 92 -4.23 -11.31 -6.06
CA VAL A 92 -5.36 -10.62 -5.41
C VAL A 92 -5.17 -10.59 -3.89
N LEU A 93 -4.82 -11.73 -3.28
CA LEU A 93 -4.61 -11.81 -1.83
C LEU A 93 -3.38 -11.00 -1.40
N SER A 94 -2.31 -11.00 -2.20
CA SER A 94 -1.11 -10.20 -1.90
C SER A 94 -1.42 -8.70 -1.89
N THR A 95 -2.21 -8.22 -2.87
CA THR A 95 -2.63 -6.82 -2.94
C THR A 95 -3.50 -6.42 -1.75
N ILE A 96 -4.51 -7.25 -1.42
CA ILE A 96 -5.35 -7.03 -0.25
C ILE A 96 -4.49 -7.01 1.03
N GLY A 97 -3.54 -7.94 1.14
CA GLY A 97 -2.59 -8.01 2.25
C GLY A 97 -1.75 -6.73 2.40
N VAL A 98 -1.27 -6.17 1.30
CA VAL A 98 -0.52 -4.90 1.29
C VAL A 98 -1.40 -3.73 1.74
N VAL A 99 -2.64 -3.64 1.27
CA VAL A 99 -3.57 -2.59 1.72
C VAL A 99 -3.82 -2.72 3.22
N ILE A 100 -4.14 -3.91 3.71
CA ILE A 100 -4.33 -4.17 5.14
C ILE A 100 -3.07 -3.80 5.93
N TYR A 101 -1.88 -4.16 5.42
CA TYR A 101 -0.61 -3.83 6.05
C TYR A 101 -0.39 -2.33 6.21
N ILE A 102 -0.69 -1.52 5.18
CA ILE A 102 -0.58 -0.06 5.24
C ILE A 102 -1.51 0.50 6.32
N PHE A 103 -2.78 0.11 6.32
CA PHE A 103 -3.76 0.59 7.31
C PHE A 103 -3.40 0.15 8.73
N TYR A 104 -3.17 -1.15 8.93
CA TYR A 104 -2.83 -1.71 10.23
C TYR A 104 -1.57 -1.07 10.80
N SER A 105 -0.49 -0.99 10.01
CA SER A 105 0.77 -0.39 10.47
C SER A 105 0.61 1.08 10.81
N THR A 106 -0.16 1.85 10.02
CA THR A 106 -0.33 3.29 10.26
C THR A 106 -1.21 3.54 11.49
N GLU A 107 -2.34 2.85 11.62
CA GLU A 107 -3.24 2.99 12.75
C GLU A 107 -2.62 2.50 14.06
N ASN A 108 -1.81 1.45 14.02
CA ASN A 108 -1.12 0.94 15.20
C ASN A 108 -0.13 1.98 15.76
N GLU A 109 0.65 2.64 14.90
CA GLU A 109 1.60 3.67 15.32
C GLU A 109 0.88 4.94 15.81
N LEU A 110 -0.25 5.32 15.19
CA LEU A 110 -1.10 6.40 15.71
C LEU A 110 -1.68 6.06 17.09
N LYS A 111 -2.13 4.82 17.29
CA LYS A 111 -2.65 4.35 18.59
C LYS A 111 -1.58 4.40 19.67
N LYS A 112 -0.35 3.95 19.39
CA LYS A 112 0.78 4.04 20.32
C LYS A 112 1.11 5.48 20.70
N LYS A 113 0.98 6.42 19.76
CA LYS A 113 1.21 7.84 20.03
C LYS A 113 0.08 8.48 20.86
N ASP A 114 -1.17 8.16 20.56
CA ASP A 114 -2.34 8.71 21.26
C ASP A 114 -2.54 8.12 22.67
N THR A 115 -1.99 6.93 22.92
CA THR A 115 -1.98 6.26 24.22
C THR A 115 -0.53 6.15 24.66
N PRO A 116 0.06 7.21 25.25
CA PRO A 116 1.35 7.06 25.89
C PRO A 116 1.23 5.91 26.89
N CYS A 117 2.19 4.98 26.93
CA CYS A 117 2.29 4.04 28.03
C CYS A 117 2.08 4.81 29.33
N GLN A 118 1.03 4.44 30.08
CA GLN A 118 1.00 4.70 31.51
C GLN A 118 2.14 3.93 32.17
#